data_AF-A0A2T6GR06-F1
#
_entry.id   AF-A0A2T6GR06-F1
#
_cell.length_a   1.000
_cell.length_b   1.000
_cell.length_c   1.000
_cell.angle_alpha   90.00
_cell.angle_beta   90.00
_cell.angle_gamma   90.00
#
_symmetry.space_group_name_H-M   'P 1'
#
loop_
_entity.id
_entity.type
_entity.pdbx_description
1 polymer ?
#
loop_
_entity_poly.entity_id
_entity_poly.type
_entity_poly.pdbx_seq_one_letter_code
_entity_poly.pdbx_strand_id
1 'polypeptide(L)'
;MSNEVLRTIFLYLGLTEFGALIVWLGVGLYIAYTDMDEMLERLKNCPAIMNRASLKRAGPAGRLFLMGSVVGVIAWPAMYIRDGGASIEDINNFPRRLGRKLVVWYRAGAVLLGVLLLLWSVGQYMGWVK
;
A
#
# COMPACT_ATOMS: atom_id res chain seq x y z
N MET A 1 2.42 -38.20 1.14
CA MET A 1 3.05 -37.04 1.81
C MET A 1 2.38 -36.89 3.17
N SER A 2 3.14 -36.99 4.27
CA SER A 2 2.58 -36.97 5.64
C SER A 2 1.94 -35.61 5.95
N ASN A 3 0.81 -35.61 6.68
CA ASN A 3 0.14 -34.39 7.16
C ASN A 3 1.09 -33.48 7.96
N GLU A 4 2.09 -34.05 8.62
CA GLU A 4 3.12 -33.29 9.35
C GLU A 4 3.94 -32.39 8.42
N VAL A 5 4.34 -32.91 7.25
CA VAL A 5 5.15 -32.15 6.27
C VAL A 5 4.36 -30.95 5.74
N LEU A 6 3.07 -31.15 5.45
CA LEU A 6 2.20 -30.06 4.98
C LEU A 6 2.02 -28.96 6.04
N ARG A 7 1.90 -29.32 7.33
CA ARG A 7 1.80 -28.35 8.44
C ARG A 7 3.09 -27.56 8.61
N THR A 8 4.24 -28.22 8.53
CA THR A 8 5.54 -27.56 8.59
C THR A 8 5.70 -26.56 7.44
N ILE A 9 5.37 -26.95 6.20
CA ILE A 9 5.41 -26.04 5.04
C ILE A 9 4.49 -24.83 5.26
N PHE A 10 3.26 -25.06 5.73
CA PHE A 10 2.31 -23.98 6.00
C PHE A 10 2.83 -22.98 7.05
N LEU A 11 3.45 -23.46 8.13
CA LEU A 11 4.04 -22.60 9.16
C LEU A 11 5.20 -21.76 8.61
N TYR A 12 6.09 -22.35 7.82
CA TYR A 12 7.20 -21.61 7.21
C TYR A 12 6.71 -20.55 6.21
N LEU A 13 5.69 -20.88 5.41
CA LEU A 13 5.07 -19.93 4.49
C LEU A 13 4.41 -18.77 5.25
N GLY A 14 3.64 -19.06 6.31
CA GLY A 14 3.04 -18.02 7.15
C GLY A 14 4.07 -17.13 7.84
N LEU A 15 5.17 -17.69 8.33
CA LEU A 15 6.25 -16.91 8.94
C LEU A 15 6.96 -16.00 7.92
N THR A 16 7.19 -16.52 6.71
CA THR A 16 7.79 -15.75 5.61
C THR A 16 6.88 -14.60 5.20
N GLU A 17 5.58 -14.85 5.08
CA GLU A 17 4.56 -13.83 4.77
C GLU A 17 4.50 -12.73 5.84
N PHE A 18 4.52 -13.13 7.11
CA PHE A 18 4.54 -12.18 8.22
C PHE A 18 5.81 -11.29 8.19
N GLY A 19 6.97 -11.87 7.91
CA GLY A 19 8.21 -11.12 7.71
C GLY A 19 8.12 -10.15 6.53
N ALA A 20 7.55 -10.60 5.41
CA ALA A 20 7.36 -9.76 4.23
C ALA A 20 6.42 -8.57 4.49
N LEU A 21 5.35 -8.76 5.28
CA LEU A 21 4.45 -7.68 5.69
C LEU A 21 5.15 -6.62 6.56
N ILE A 22 6.04 -7.03 7.47
CA ILE A 22 6.83 -6.09 8.29
C ILE A 22 7.75 -5.26 7.41
N VAL A 23 8.47 -5.91 6.47
CA VAL A 23 9.35 -5.21 5.53
C VAL A 23 8.54 -4.25 4.65
N TRP A 24 7.38 -4.69 4.14
CA TRP A 24 6.49 -3.87 3.33
C TRP A 24 6.00 -2.63 4.08
N LEU A 25 5.58 -2.78 5.35
CA LEU A 25 5.20 -1.67 6.22
C LEU A 25 6.38 -0.73 6.49
N GLY A 26 7.57 -1.27 6.76
CA GLY A 26 8.78 -0.49 6.97
C GLY A 26 9.17 0.35 5.75
N VAL A 27 9.12 -0.24 4.55
CA VAL A 27 9.38 0.46 3.28
C VAL A 27 8.31 1.53 3.04
N GLY A 28 7.05 1.23 3.30
CA GLY A 28 5.96 2.20 3.20
C GLY A 28 6.18 3.38 4.13
N LEU A 29 6.58 3.11 5.38
CA LEU A 29 6.84 4.14 6.37
C LEU A 29 8.06 4.98 5.99
N TYR A 30 9.12 4.34 5.48
CA TYR A 30 10.31 5.04 4.99
C TYR A 30 9.94 6.03 3.87
N ILE A 31 9.22 5.57 2.85
CA ILE A 31 8.77 6.42 1.74
C ILE A 31 7.84 7.54 2.25
N ALA A 32 6.93 7.21 3.17
CA ALA A 32 6.04 8.18 3.81
C ALA A 32 6.77 9.21 4.69
N TYR A 33 8.01 8.95 5.11
CA TYR A 33 8.82 9.90 5.87
C TYR A 33 9.77 10.71 4.99
N THR A 34 10.33 10.11 3.94
CA THR A 34 11.30 10.79 3.07
C THR A 34 10.65 11.56 1.94
N ASP A 35 9.65 10.97 1.29
CA ASP A 35 9.14 11.44 0.00
C ASP A 35 7.78 12.17 0.14
N MET A 36 7.18 12.15 1.33
CA MET A 36 5.85 12.74 1.60
C MET A 36 5.78 14.26 1.40
N ASP A 37 6.85 14.96 1.71
CA ASP A 37 6.88 16.43 1.64
C ASP A 37 6.91 16.88 0.18
N GLU A 38 7.72 16.18 -0.63
CA GLU A 38 7.76 16.34 -2.08
C GLU A 38 6.41 15.95 -2.72
N MET A 39 5.76 14.89 -2.23
CA MET A 39 4.42 14.51 -2.70
C MET A 39 3.38 15.61 -2.43
N LEU A 40 3.33 16.14 -1.22
CA LEU A 40 2.35 17.17 -0.85
C LEU A 40 2.59 18.49 -1.58
N GLU A 41 3.85 18.87 -1.78
CA GLU A 41 4.20 20.08 -2.52
C GLU A 41 3.80 19.99 -4.01
N ARG A 42 3.94 18.80 -4.61
CA ARG A 42 3.56 18.56 -6.01
C ARG A 42 2.05 18.38 -6.21
N LEU A 43 1.31 17.97 -5.19
CA LEU A 43 -0.16 17.87 -5.23
C LEU A 43 -0.85 19.05 -4.55
N LYS A 44 -0.18 20.20 -4.45
CA LYS A 44 -0.68 21.42 -3.79
C LYS A 44 -1.92 22.06 -4.44
N ASN A 45 -2.29 21.65 -5.66
CA ASN A 45 -3.54 22.09 -6.31
C ASN A 45 -4.62 20.98 -6.33
N CYS A 46 -4.37 19.85 -5.67
CA CYS A 46 -5.30 18.74 -5.51
C CYS A 46 -6.06 18.82 -4.15
N PRO A 47 -7.26 19.43 -4.09
CA PRO A 47 -8.00 19.64 -2.83
C PRO A 47 -8.34 18.32 -2.11
N ALA A 48 -8.50 17.21 -2.84
CA ALA A 48 -8.71 15.89 -2.24
C ALA A 48 -7.54 15.44 -1.33
N ILE A 49 -6.33 15.94 -1.59
CA ILE A 49 -5.12 15.61 -0.85
C ILE A 49 -4.78 16.70 0.18
N MET A 50 -4.93 17.99 -0.11
CA MET A 50 -4.72 19.02 0.92
C MET A 50 -5.71 18.92 2.07
N ASN A 51 -6.96 18.56 1.81
CA ASN A 51 -7.94 18.40 2.87
C ASN A 51 -7.54 17.26 3.84
N ARG A 52 -6.74 16.31 3.35
CA ARG A 52 -6.16 15.20 4.12
C ARG A 52 -4.72 15.47 4.57
N ALA A 53 -4.08 16.56 4.12
CA ALA A 53 -2.69 16.86 4.46
C ALA A 53 -2.47 17.11 5.96
N SER A 54 -3.53 17.45 6.69
CA SER A 54 -3.53 17.51 8.17
C SER A 54 -3.14 16.17 8.81
N LEU A 55 -3.41 15.03 8.16
CA LEU A 55 -3.03 13.69 8.62
C LEU A 55 -1.52 13.46 8.63
N LYS A 56 -0.71 14.32 7.98
CA LYS A 56 0.76 14.27 8.05
C LYS A 56 1.25 14.43 9.49
N ARG A 57 0.48 15.19 10.29
CA ARG A 57 0.74 15.46 11.71
C ARG A 57 0.13 14.41 12.64
N ALA A 58 -0.69 13.48 12.12
CA ALA A 58 -1.33 12.42 12.90
C ALA A 58 -0.41 11.20 13.15
N GLY A 59 0.91 11.36 13.00
CA GLY A 59 1.90 10.33 13.28
C GLY A 59 2.12 9.29 12.16
N PRO A 60 2.83 8.18 12.45
CA PRO A 60 3.25 7.17 11.47
C PRO A 60 2.09 6.58 10.64
N ALA A 61 0.97 6.25 11.29
CA ALA A 61 -0.20 5.69 10.64
C ALA A 61 -0.93 6.72 9.75
N GLY A 62 -1.01 7.98 10.19
CA GLY A 62 -1.61 9.06 9.41
C GLY A 62 -0.82 9.35 8.12
N ARG A 63 0.50 9.26 8.19
CA ARG A 63 1.39 9.37 7.02
C ARG A 63 1.22 8.21 6.04
N LEU A 64 1.13 6.97 6.52
CA LEU A 64 0.84 5.83 5.66
C LEU A 64 -0.53 5.97 4.97
N PHE A 65 -1.54 6.46 5.69
CA PHE A 65 -2.87 6.68 5.12
C PHE A 65 -2.86 7.77 4.04
N LEU A 66 -2.15 8.88 4.29
CA LEU A 66 -1.93 9.93 3.30
C LEU A 66 -1.21 9.40 2.06
N MET A 67 -0.12 8.67 2.25
CA MET A 67 0.61 8.04 1.15
C MET A 67 -0.31 7.13 0.34
N GLY A 68 -1.11 6.28 1.00
CA GLY A 68 -2.11 5.44 0.35
C GLY A 68 -3.16 6.23 -0.44
N SER A 69 -3.59 7.38 0.06
CA SER A 69 -4.50 8.27 -0.69
C SER A 69 -3.85 8.84 -1.96
N VAL A 70 -2.57 9.21 -1.91
CA VAL A 70 -1.83 9.69 -3.08
C VAL A 70 -1.57 8.55 -4.07
N VAL A 71 -1.23 7.36 -3.60
CA VAL A 71 -1.15 6.13 -4.42
C VAL A 71 -2.47 5.92 -5.16
N GLY A 72 -3.61 6.02 -4.49
CA GLY A 72 -4.93 5.83 -5.10
C GLY A 72 -5.21 6.83 -6.22
N VAL A 73 -4.88 8.10 -6.01
CA VAL A 73 -5.01 9.15 -7.05
C VAL A 73 -4.10 8.88 -8.24
N ILE A 74 -2.86 8.43 -8.01
CA ILE A 74 -1.90 8.13 -9.08
C ILE A 74 -2.23 6.84 -9.83
N ALA A 75 -2.69 5.81 -9.12
CA ALA A 75 -3.03 4.51 -9.71
C ALA A 75 -4.33 4.56 -10.50
N TRP A 76 -5.30 5.37 -10.06
CA TRP A 76 -6.60 5.56 -10.73
C TRP A 76 -6.93 7.05 -10.92
N PRO A 77 -6.18 7.77 -11.76
CA PRO A 77 -6.40 9.21 -11.95
C PRO A 77 -7.78 9.51 -12.55
N ALA A 78 -8.30 8.61 -13.40
CA ALA A 78 -9.58 8.76 -14.06
C ALA A 78 -10.79 8.88 -13.10
N MET A 79 -10.74 8.24 -11.92
CA MET A 79 -11.82 8.40 -10.93
C MET A 79 -11.74 9.76 -10.23
N TYR A 80 -10.55 10.22 -9.86
CA TYR A 80 -10.36 11.47 -9.11
C TYR A 80 -10.47 12.73 -9.98
N ILE A 81 -10.19 12.64 -11.27
CA ILE A 81 -10.42 13.71 -12.25
C ILE A 81 -11.94 13.92 -12.45
N ARG A 82 -12.73 12.84 -12.41
CA ARG A 82 -14.19 12.89 -12.60
C ARG A 82 -14.92 13.61 -11.48
N ASP A 83 -14.41 13.51 -10.25
CA ASP A 83 -14.97 14.15 -9.05
C ASP A 83 -14.50 15.59 -8.85
N GLY A 84 -13.67 16.15 -9.76
CA GLY A 84 -13.08 17.49 -9.62
C GLY A 84 -12.08 17.62 -8.47
N GLY A 85 -11.71 16.50 -7.84
CA GLY A 85 -10.86 16.45 -6.66
C GLY A 85 -9.36 16.51 -6.97
N ALA A 86 -8.96 16.27 -8.23
CA ALA A 86 -7.56 16.26 -8.66
C ALA A 86 -7.33 17.04 -9.96
N SER A 87 -6.29 17.90 -9.95
CA SER A 87 -5.83 18.60 -11.15
C SER A 87 -5.05 17.65 -12.07
N ILE A 88 -5.46 17.57 -13.33
CA ILE A 88 -4.80 16.80 -14.40
C ILE A 88 -3.34 17.25 -14.56
N GLU A 89 -3.06 18.52 -14.31
CA GLU A 89 -1.76 19.16 -14.50
C GLU A 89 -0.75 18.75 -13.42
N ASP A 90 -1.20 18.61 -12.16
CA ASP A 90 -0.38 18.09 -11.06
C ASP A 90 -0.10 16.58 -11.23
N ILE A 91 -1.08 15.81 -11.75
CA ILE A 91 -0.91 14.38 -12.05
C ILE A 91 0.10 14.17 -13.18
N ASN A 92 0.03 14.98 -14.24
CA ASN A 92 0.94 14.86 -15.39
C ASN A 92 2.36 15.34 -15.06
N ASN A 93 2.51 16.34 -14.19
CA ASN A 93 3.81 16.81 -13.71
C ASN A 93 4.38 15.97 -12.55
N PHE A 94 3.65 14.95 -12.08
CA PHE A 94 4.11 14.13 -10.97
C PHE A 94 5.37 13.35 -11.36
N PRO A 95 6.43 13.34 -10.52
CA PRO A 95 7.67 12.64 -10.82
C PRO A 95 7.40 11.16 -11.04
N ARG A 96 7.59 10.70 -12.29
CA ARG A 96 7.39 9.30 -12.71
C ARG A 96 8.15 8.30 -11.83
N ARG A 97 9.29 8.71 -11.27
CA ARG A 97 10.10 7.88 -10.36
C ARG A 97 9.38 7.62 -9.02
N LEU A 98 8.78 8.65 -8.44
CA LEU A 98 8.05 8.56 -7.17
C LEU A 98 6.75 7.80 -7.37
N GLY A 99 6.00 8.12 -8.42
CA GLY A 99 4.75 7.43 -8.77
C GLY A 99 4.97 5.94 -9.00
N ARG A 100 6.08 5.57 -9.67
CA ARG A 100 6.44 4.17 -9.87
C ARG A 100 6.78 3.45 -8.57
N LYS A 101 7.54 4.07 -7.65
CA LYS A 101 7.82 3.50 -6.32
C LYS A 101 6.51 3.23 -5.55
N LEU A 102 5.60 4.21 -5.56
CA LEU A 102 4.29 4.15 -4.90
C LEU A 102 3.41 3.02 -5.47
N VAL A 103 3.35 2.91 -6.80
CA VAL A 103 2.60 1.84 -7.48
C VAL A 103 3.23 0.47 -7.23
N VAL A 104 4.56 0.36 -7.25
CA VAL A 104 5.27 -0.90 -6.94
C VAL A 104 4.99 -1.33 -5.49
N TRP A 105 5.06 -0.40 -4.54
CA TRP A 105 4.73 -0.67 -3.14
C TRP A 105 3.28 -1.12 -2.98
N TYR A 106 2.33 -0.43 -3.63
CA TYR A 106 0.92 -0.82 -3.61
C TYR A 106 0.68 -2.23 -4.19
N ARG A 107 1.28 -2.51 -5.35
CA ARG A 107 1.19 -3.83 -5.99
C ARG A 107 1.79 -4.93 -5.12
N ALA A 108 2.93 -4.66 -4.47
CA ALA A 108 3.52 -5.60 -3.52
C ALA A 108 2.55 -5.90 -2.36
N GLY A 109 1.90 -4.88 -1.81
CA GLY A 109 0.88 -5.05 -0.77
C GLY A 109 -0.32 -5.88 -1.25
N ALA A 110 -0.79 -5.64 -2.48
CA ALA A 110 -1.89 -6.42 -3.07
C ALA A 110 -1.52 -7.89 -3.29
N VAL A 111 -0.28 -8.18 -3.69
CA VAL A 111 0.23 -9.57 -3.82
C VAL A 111 0.29 -10.25 -2.46
N LEU A 112 0.85 -9.59 -1.44
CA LEU A 112 0.90 -10.12 -0.07
C LEU A 112 -0.50 -10.43 0.47
N LEU A 113 -1.45 -9.50 0.30
CA LEU A 113 -2.85 -9.76 0.66
C LEU A 113 -3.45 -10.95 -0.10
N GLY A 114 -3.15 -11.10 -1.40
CA GLY A 114 -3.58 -12.24 -2.19
C GLY A 114 -3.02 -13.57 -1.65
N VAL A 115 -1.73 -13.61 -1.32
CA VAL A 115 -1.08 -14.78 -0.72
C VAL A 115 -1.68 -15.10 0.64
N LEU A 116 -1.94 -14.09 1.47
CA LEU A 116 -2.57 -14.26 2.78
C LEU A 116 -3.99 -14.84 2.67
N LEU A 117 -4.80 -14.37 1.71
CA LEU A 117 -6.12 -14.92 1.44
C LEU A 117 -6.04 -16.36 0.94
N LEU A 118 -5.08 -16.68 0.06
CA LEU A 118 -4.85 -18.05 -0.41
C LEU A 118 -4.44 -18.97 0.74
N LEU A 119 -3.50 -18.56 1.59
CA LEU A 119 -3.10 -19.31 2.78
C LEU A 119 -4.29 -19.51 3.73
N TRP A 120 -5.12 -18.48 3.92
CA TRP A 120 -6.31 -18.58 4.74
C TRP A 120 -7.35 -19.56 4.15
N SER A 121 -7.61 -19.50 2.84
CA SER A 121 -8.51 -20.43 2.16
C SER A 121 -8.01 -21.88 2.22
N VAL A 122 -6.71 -22.10 2.04
CA VAL A 122 -6.10 -23.43 2.19
C VAL A 122 -6.19 -23.92 3.64
N GLY A 123 -5.95 -23.03 4.61
CA GLY A 123 -6.05 -23.33 6.03
C GLY A 123 -7.48 -23.72 6.45
N GLN A 124 -8.49 -23.03 5.91
CA GLN A 124 -9.90 -23.35 6.10
C GLN A 124 -10.28 -24.68 5.44
N TYR A 125 -9.85 -24.91 4.18
CA TYR A 125 -10.11 -26.16 3.46
C TYR A 125 -9.52 -27.39 4.18
N MET A 126 -8.32 -27.25 4.75
CA MET A 126 -7.65 -28.31 5.51
C MET A 126 -8.13 -28.42 6.97
N GLY A 127 -9.03 -27.54 7.41
CA GLY A 127 -9.55 -27.50 8.79
C GLY A 127 -8.52 -27.10 9.85
N TRP A 128 -7.43 -26.44 9.46
CA TRP A 128 -6.36 -25.99 10.36
C TRP A 128 -6.61 -24.62 10.95
N VAL A 129 -7.39 -23.80 10.24
CA VAL A 129 -7.81 -22.47 10.65
C VAL A 129 -9.32 -22.52 10.86
N LYS A 130 -9.80 -22.09 12.03
CA LYS A 130 -11.23 -21.94 12.32
C LYS A 130 -11.70 -20.55 11.94
#